data_AF-W9Z4A3-F1
#
_entry.id   AF-W9Z4A3-F1
#
_cell.length_a   1.000
_cell.length_b   1.000
_cell.length_c   1.000
_cell.angle_alpha   90.00
_cell.angle_beta   90.00
_cell.angle_gamma   90.00
#
_symmetry.space_group_name_H-M   'P 1'
#
loop_
_entity.id
_entity.type
_entity.pdbx_description
1 polymer ?
#
loop_
_entity_poly.entity_id
_entity_poly.type
_entity_poly.pdbx_seq_one_letter_code
_entity_poly.pdbx_strand_id
1 'polypeptide(L)'
;MGCFSCKDSRVKCDLEKPSCGRCKRLTHVCPGYPDTWSLIHRQQNEQVSRKVQLRVNRQQRLRQNNTDTPPLTASAIHASPVSVSRDIDQNVQIYAVHRMYYDLCFDASVGVFVALPFIAVNTSVSPFMHALQAAALAHSSANLNQYGLLPKLEYCAAVSALKRDIAEPARLQNDAILMSIFLLGLFEVSSLTLIVLNVHLYAN
;
A
#
# COMPACT_ATOMS: atom_id res chain seq x y z
N MET A 1 9.77 10.40 29.51
CA MET A 1 8.82 11.54 29.63
C MET A 1 9.47 12.62 30.47
N GLY A 2 9.24 13.89 30.18
CA GLY A 2 9.89 15.02 30.86
C GLY A 2 9.36 16.34 30.31
N CYS A 3 9.54 17.45 31.05
CA CYS A 3 9.12 18.77 30.58
C CYS A 3 9.85 19.17 29.29
N PHE A 4 9.33 20.15 28.53
CA PHE A 4 9.92 20.54 27.24
C PHE A 4 11.40 20.95 27.37
N SER A 5 11.75 21.71 28.41
CA SER A 5 13.14 22.15 28.66
C SER A 5 14.10 20.96 28.89
N CYS A 6 13.73 19.98 29.71
CA CYS A 6 14.57 18.81 29.96
C CYS A 6 14.68 17.88 28.74
N LYS A 7 13.61 17.79 27.92
CA LYS A 7 13.63 17.05 26.66
C LYS A 7 14.60 17.68 25.65
N ASP A 8 14.51 19.00 25.47
CA ASP A 8 15.35 19.74 24.53
C ASP A 8 16.83 19.68 24.92
N SER A 9 17.11 19.82 26.22
CA SER A 9 18.44 19.66 26.80
C SER A 9 18.92 18.20 26.89
N ARG A 10 18.11 17.21 26.47
CA ARG A 10 18.41 15.75 26.53
C ARG A 10 18.87 15.24 27.91
N VAL A 11 18.21 15.70 28.97
CA VAL A 11 18.55 15.37 30.36
C VAL A 11 17.39 14.72 31.09
N LYS A 12 17.69 13.97 32.16
CA LYS A 12 16.67 13.35 33.01
C LYS A 12 15.84 14.43 33.73
N CYS A 13 14.53 14.25 33.72
CA CYS A 13 13.56 15.15 34.34
C CYS A 13 12.90 14.45 35.53
N ASP A 14 12.78 15.17 36.65
CA ASP A 14 12.24 14.63 37.91
C ASP A 14 10.70 14.65 37.98
N LEU A 15 10.03 15.20 36.95
CA LEU A 15 8.56 15.16 36.75
C LEU A 15 7.69 15.77 37.88
N GLU A 16 8.27 16.47 38.84
CA GLU A 16 7.52 17.16 39.91
C GLU A 16 6.59 18.29 39.39
N LYS A 17 5.35 18.34 39.88
CA LYS A 17 4.39 19.41 39.56
C LYS A 17 4.41 20.50 40.66
N PRO A 18 4.22 21.80 40.34
CA PRO A 18 3.92 22.37 39.02
C PRO A 18 5.16 22.62 38.13
N SER A 19 6.37 22.45 38.65
CA SER A 19 7.64 22.64 37.93
C SER A 19 8.67 21.61 38.41
N CYS A 20 9.43 21.04 37.47
CA CYS A 20 10.47 20.06 37.81
C CYS A 20 11.61 20.70 38.64
N GLY A 21 12.28 19.89 39.47
CA GLY A 21 13.35 20.33 40.36
C GLY A 21 14.51 21.01 39.63
N ARG A 22 14.89 20.51 38.45
CA ARG A 22 15.94 21.13 37.63
C ARG A 22 15.57 22.54 37.14
N CYS A 23 14.35 22.77 36.66
CA CYS A 23 13.90 24.10 36.25
C CYS A 23 13.87 25.07 37.43
N LYS A 24 13.40 24.62 38.61
CA LYS A 24 13.43 25.41 39.85
C LYS A 24 14.85 25.83 40.22
N ARG A 25 15.80 24.88 40.21
CA ARG A 25 17.21 25.14 40.56
C ARG A 25 17.91 26.08 39.59
N LEU A 26 17.55 26.04 38.31
CA LEU A 26 18.08 26.93 37.28
C LEU A 26 17.33 28.27 37.19
N THR A 27 16.41 28.55 38.13
CA THR A 27 15.53 29.73 38.15
C THR A 27 14.84 30.00 36.81
N HIS A 28 14.54 28.94 36.05
CA HIS A 28 13.93 29.02 34.74
C HIS A 28 12.46 28.61 34.85
N VAL A 29 11.57 29.33 34.17
CA VAL A 29 10.14 29.00 34.13
C VAL A 29 9.96 27.64 33.43
N CYS A 30 9.29 26.70 34.10
CA CYS A 30 9.07 25.37 33.51
C CYS A 30 7.95 25.45 32.46
N PRO A 31 8.21 25.12 31.19
CA PRO A 31 7.20 25.19 30.12
C PRO A 31 6.11 24.10 30.22
N GLY A 32 6.11 23.31 31.29
CA GLY A 32 5.17 22.22 31.50
C GLY A 32 5.56 20.91 30.82
N TYR A 33 4.68 19.92 30.96
CA TYR A 33 4.87 18.56 30.46
C TYR A 33 4.07 18.36 29.17
N PRO A 34 4.62 17.64 28.17
CA PRO A 34 3.86 17.29 26.98
C PRO A 34 2.66 16.44 27.38
N ASP A 35 1.49 16.80 26.86
CA ASP A 35 0.24 16.10 27.08
C ASP A 35 0.31 14.69 26.47
N THR A 36 -0.28 13.69 27.15
CA THR A 36 -0.21 12.29 26.73
C THR A 36 -0.86 12.05 25.36
N TRP A 37 -1.70 12.99 24.91
CA TRP A 37 -2.38 12.96 23.62
C TRP A 37 -1.71 13.77 22.50
N SER A 38 -0.66 14.55 22.77
CA SER A 38 0.00 15.37 21.74
C SER A 38 1.13 14.63 20.99
N LEU A 39 1.19 13.30 21.11
CA LEU A 39 2.18 12.48 20.43
C LEU A 39 1.63 12.02 19.08
N ILE A 40 2.20 12.62 18.04
CA ILE A 40 2.26 12.15 16.65
C ILE A 40 1.06 12.55 15.76
N HIS A 41 0.95 13.85 15.48
CA HIS A 41 0.62 14.26 14.11
C HIS A 41 1.94 14.62 13.42
N ARG A 42 2.53 13.66 12.70
CA ARG A 42 3.54 13.97 11.68
C ARG A 42 2.82 14.71 10.55
N GLN A 43 3.00 16.02 10.45
CA GLN A 43 2.57 16.77 9.28
C GLN A 43 3.28 16.22 8.04
N GLN A 44 2.59 15.38 7.26
CA GLN A 44 3.09 14.85 5.99
C GLN A 44 3.02 15.90 4.85
N ASN A 45 2.41 17.06 5.10
CA ASN A 45 2.18 18.10 4.10
C ASN A 45 3.47 18.57 3.41
N GLU A 46 4.58 18.70 4.14
CA GLU A 46 5.87 19.11 3.54
C GLU A 46 6.49 18.04 2.63
N GLN A 47 6.31 16.75 2.98
CA GLN A 47 6.81 15.66 2.14
C GLN A 47 5.96 15.53 0.87
N VAL A 48 4.65 15.73 1.00
CA VAL A 48 3.71 15.75 -0.13
C VAL A 48 3.98 16.95 -1.03
N SER A 49 4.16 18.16 -0.48
CA SER A 49 4.45 19.37 -1.27
C SER A 49 5.76 19.24 -2.04
N ARG A 50 6.81 18.69 -1.41
CA ARG A 50 8.09 18.42 -2.07
C ARG A 50 7.94 17.42 -3.23
N LYS A 51 7.17 16.35 -3.06
CA LYS A 51 6.89 15.37 -4.13
C LYS A 51 6.13 15.99 -5.30
N VAL A 52 5.15 16.84 -5.02
CA VAL A 52 4.38 17.58 -6.05
C VAL A 52 5.30 18.52 -6.83
N GLN A 53 6.14 19.31 -6.15
CA GLN A 53 7.08 20.24 -6.80
C GLN A 53 8.03 19.51 -7.76
N LEU A 54 8.55 18.34 -7.35
CA LEU A 54 9.44 17.51 -8.17
C LEU A 54 8.73 16.97 -9.42
N ARG A 55 7.44 16.61 -9.33
CA ARG A 55 6.63 16.14 -10.46
C ARG A 55 6.39 17.26 -11.47
N VAL A 56 6.05 18.46 -10.99
CA VAL A 56 5.83 19.64 -11.84
C VAL A 56 7.11 20.03 -12.58
N ASN A 57 8.25 20.10 -11.88
CA ASN A 57 9.54 20.42 -12.49
C ASN A 57 9.99 19.38 -13.53
N ARG A 58 9.62 18.10 -13.36
CA ARG A 58 9.88 17.07 -14.38
C ARG A 58 9.02 17.29 -15.63
N GLN A 59 7.74 17.59 -15.46
CA GLN A 59 6.83 17.86 -16.59
C GLN A 59 7.20 19.12 -17.35
N GLN A 60 7.64 20.18 -16.66
CA GLN A 60 8.11 21.42 -17.32
C GLN A 60 9.37 21.17 -18.16
N ARG A 61 10.34 20.40 -17.64
CA ARG A 61 11.55 20.01 -18.40
C ARG A 61 11.23 19.17 -19.63
N LEU A 62 10.27 18.24 -19.52
CA LEU A 62 9.82 17.42 -20.67
C LEU A 62 9.12 18.27 -21.73
N ARG A 63 8.38 19.32 -21.33
CA ARG A 63 7.76 20.27 -22.27
C ARG A 63 8.77 21.20 -22.94
N GLN A 64 9.80 21.63 -22.21
CA GLN A 64 10.88 22.47 -22.76
C GLN A 64 11.76 21.71 -23.76
N ASN A 65 11.98 20.41 -23.56
CA ASN A 65 12.78 19.60 -24.50
C ASN A 65 12.05 19.21 -25.79
N ASN A 66 10.76 19.53 -25.95
CA ASN A 66 9.94 19.04 -27.05
C ASN A 66 9.73 20.06 -28.18
N THR A 67 10.48 21.18 -28.19
CA THR A 67 10.37 22.22 -29.23
C THR A 67 11.26 22.00 -30.46
N ASP A 68 12.17 21.01 -30.46
CA ASP A 68 13.17 20.86 -31.53
C ASP A 68 13.12 19.54 -32.34
N THR A 69 12.05 18.74 -32.23
CA THR A 69 11.92 17.48 -33.00
C THR A 69 10.86 17.59 -34.10
N PRO A 70 11.20 17.40 -35.40
CA PRO A 70 10.21 17.41 -36.48
C PRO A 70 9.22 16.24 -36.33
N PRO A 71 7.95 16.42 -36.74
CA PRO A 71 6.92 15.41 -36.52
C PRO A 71 7.17 14.20 -37.42
N LEU A 72 7.58 13.08 -36.81
CA LEU A 72 7.51 11.78 -37.45
C LEU A 72 6.03 11.41 -37.61
N THR A 73 5.65 11.17 -38.86
CA THR A 73 4.30 10.88 -39.32
C THR A 73 3.60 9.82 -38.48
N ALA A 74 2.51 10.23 -37.83
CA ALA A 74 1.63 9.42 -37.01
C ALA A 74 0.72 8.52 -37.87
N SER A 75 1.31 7.56 -38.58
CA SER A 75 0.54 6.59 -39.36
C SER A 75 0.86 5.17 -38.88
N ALA A 76 -0.15 4.58 -38.24
CA ALA A 76 -0.34 3.14 -38.02
C ALA A 76 0.67 2.40 -37.12
N ILE A 77 0.67 2.70 -35.83
CA ILE A 77 0.90 1.64 -34.83
C ILE A 77 -0.48 1.32 -34.26
N HIS A 78 -1.15 0.34 -34.86
CA HIS A 78 -2.23 -0.36 -34.16
C HIS A 78 -1.62 -0.91 -32.87
N ALA A 79 -2.03 -0.38 -31.73
CA ALA A 79 -1.53 -0.76 -30.42
C ALA A 79 -2.00 -2.19 -30.10
N SER A 80 -1.30 -3.19 -30.66
CA SER A 80 -1.34 -4.53 -30.10
C SER A 80 -0.80 -4.45 -28.67
N PRO A 81 -1.45 -5.09 -27.69
CA PRO A 81 -0.95 -5.12 -26.32
C PRO A 81 0.47 -5.67 -26.34
N VAL A 82 1.39 -5.00 -25.64
CA VAL A 82 2.78 -5.45 -25.49
C VAL A 82 2.74 -6.83 -24.83
N SER A 83 3.09 -7.87 -25.59
CA SER A 83 3.25 -9.22 -25.05
C SER A 83 4.56 -9.28 -24.27
N VAL A 84 4.45 -9.34 -22.94
CA VAL A 84 5.60 -9.48 -22.04
C VAL A 84 5.98 -10.96 -21.95
N SER A 85 7.29 -11.26 -21.82
CA SER A 85 7.77 -12.64 -21.62
C SER A 85 7.17 -13.24 -20.35
N ARG A 86 6.81 -14.54 -20.41
CA ARG A 86 6.27 -15.29 -19.25
C ARG A 86 7.21 -15.29 -18.05
N ASP A 87 8.53 -15.27 -18.28
CA ASP A 87 9.52 -15.23 -17.20
C ASP A 87 9.48 -13.89 -16.44
N ILE A 88 9.23 -12.79 -17.16
CA ILE A 88 9.10 -11.47 -16.55
C ILE A 88 7.80 -11.41 -15.76
N ASP A 89 6.70 -11.93 -16.32
CA ASP A 89 5.40 -12.00 -15.64
C ASP A 89 5.47 -12.80 -14.34
N GLN A 90 6.11 -13.97 -14.34
CA GLN A 90 6.25 -14.80 -13.14
C GLN A 90 7.08 -14.11 -12.03
N ASN A 91 8.17 -13.43 -12.39
CA ASN A 91 8.97 -12.69 -11.41
C ASN A 91 8.21 -11.52 -10.79
N VAL A 92 7.38 -10.83 -11.60
CA VAL A 92 6.50 -9.76 -11.12
C VAL A 92 5.47 -10.31 -10.13
N GLN A 93 4.86 -11.45 -10.43
CA GLN A 93 3.89 -12.08 -9.54
C GLN A 93 4.54 -12.52 -8.21
N ILE A 94 5.72 -13.14 -8.25
CA ILE A 94 6.44 -13.55 -7.03
C ILE A 94 6.74 -12.33 -6.15
N TYR A 95 7.24 -11.25 -6.75
CA TYR A 95 7.51 -10.00 -6.04
C TYR A 95 6.23 -9.41 -5.44
N ALA A 96 5.13 -9.37 -6.21
CA ALA A 96 3.85 -8.85 -5.77
C ALA A 96 3.28 -9.62 -4.57
N VAL A 97 3.35 -10.96 -4.61
CA VAL A 97 2.88 -11.83 -3.53
C VAL A 97 3.72 -11.61 -2.27
N HIS A 98 5.05 -11.61 -2.42
CA HIS A 98 5.96 -11.37 -1.30
C HIS A 98 5.72 -9.99 -0.68
N ARG A 99 5.59 -8.94 -1.49
CA ARG A 99 5.33 -7.59 -1.01
C ARG A 99 3.99 -7.51 -0.26
N MET A 100 2.92 -8.06 -0.83
CA MET A 100 1.61 -8.11 -0.20
C MET A 100 1.66 -8.84 1.15
N TYR A 101 2.31 -10.01 1.19
CA TYR A 101 2.43 -10.80 2.41
C TYR A 101 3.16 -10.02 3.53
N TYR A 102 4.27 -9.34 3.20
CA TYR A 102 4.99 -8.53 4.17
C TYR A 102 4.12 -7.39 4.70
N ASP A 103 3.44 -6.65 3.83
CA ASP A 103 2.59 -5.52 4.24
C ASP A 103 1.40 -6.02 5.11
N LEU A 104 0.81 -7.19 4.80
CA LEU A 104 -0.32 -7.75 5.57
C LEU A 104 0.10 -8.31 6.95
N CYS A 105 1.25 -8.98 7.03
CA CYS A 105 1.70 -9.63 8.27
C CYS A 105 2.45 -8.70 9.22
N PHE A 106 3.26 -7.78 8.69
CA PHE A 106 4.11 -6.91 9.52
C PHE A 106 3.46 -5.56 9.83
N ASP A 107 2.78 -4.93 8.87
CA ASP A 107 2.25 -3.58 9.05
C ASP A 107 0.77 -3.55 9.48
N ALA A 108 -0.05 -4.49 8.97
CA ALA A 108 -1.49 -4.52 9.23
C ALA A 108 -1.92 -5.52 10.32
N SER A 109 -1.05 -6.45 10.74
CA SER A 109 -1.33 -7.50 11.74
C SER A 109 -2.58 -8.35 11.46
N VAL A 110 -2.88 -8.62 10.18
CA VAL A 110 -4.04 -9.44 9.81
C VAL A 110 -3.67 -10.92 9.94
N GLY A 111 -3.87 -11.48 11.14
CA GLY A 111 -3.45 -12.84 11.52
C GLY A 111 -3.96 -13.96 10.61
N VAL A 112 -5.06 -13.72 9.88
CA VAL A 112 -5.62 -14.68 8.90
C VAL A 112 -4.62 -15.03 7.80
N PHE A 113 -3.76 -14.09 7.37
CA PHE A 113 -2.81 -14.31 6.28
C PHE A 113 -1.48 -14.94 6.70
N VAL A 114 -1.27 -15.23 7.99
CA VAL A 114 -0.04 -15.90 8.47
C VAL A 114 0.12 -17.29 7.84
N ALA A 115 -0.98 -17.99 7.59
CA ALA A 115 -0.97 -19.31 6.93
C ALA A 115 -0.79 -19.24 5.40
N LEU A 116 -0.79 -18.04 4.81
CA LEU A 116 -0.81 -17.87 3.35
C LEU A 116 0.40 -18.49 2.64
N PRO A 117 1.67 -18.34 3.10
CA PRO A 117 2.80 -18.99 2.45
C PRO A 117 2.73 -20.51 2.51
N PHE A 118 2.23 -21.05 3.63
CA PHE A 118 2.03 -22.48 3.80
C PHE A 118 0.98 -23.00 2.82
N ILE A 119 -0.17 -22.34 2.71
CA ILE A 119 -1.23 -22.73 1.77
C ILE A 119 -0.74 -22.57 0.32
N ALA A 120 0.01 -21.51 0.01
CA ALA A 120 0.52 -21.25 -1.33
C ALA A 120 1.50 -22.30 -1.84
N VAL A 121 2.30 -22.91 -0.96
CA VAL A 121 3.25 -23.98 -1.32
C VAL A 121 2.55 -25.34 -1.40
N ASN A 122 1.54 -25.57 -0.57
CA ASN A 122 0.92 -26.90 -0.41
C ASN A 122 -0.39 -27.08 -1.19
N THR A 123 -0.84 -26.08 -1.95
CA THR A 123 -2.12 -26.13 -2.67
C THR A 123 -1.97 -25.71 -4.14
N SER A 124 -2.74 -26.36 -5.00
CA SER A 124 -2.83 -26.04 -6.44
C SER A 124 -4.27 -25.76 -6.87
N VAL A 125 -5.15 -25.45 -5.90
CA VAL A 125 -6.57 -25.21 -6.13
C VAL A 125 -6.73 -23.94 -6.98
N SER A 126 -7.39 -24.07 -8.14
CA SER A 126 -7.51 -22.96 -9.10
C SER A 126 -8.08 -21.64 -8.56
N PRO A 127 -9.13 -21.61 -7.69
CA PRO A 127 -9.67 -20.36 -7.15
C PRO A 127 -8.63 -19.63 -6.30
N PHE A 128 -7.82 -20.37 -5.53
CA PHE A 128 -6.80 -19.80 -4.67
C PHE A 128 -5.69 -19.15 -5.47
N MET A 129 -5.19 -19.82 -6.51
CA MET A 129 -4.11 -19.27 -7.35
C MET A 129 -4.55 -17.97 -8.04
N HIS A 130 -5.75 -17.97 -8.61
CA HIS A 130 -6.30 -16.77 -9.25
C HIS A 130 -6.57 -15.65 -8.25
N ALA A 131 -7.12 -15.96 -7.07
CA ALA A 131 -7.38 -14.98 -6.02
C ALA A 131 -6.08 -14.38 -5.47
N LEU A 132 -5.05 -15.20 -5.27
CA LEU A 132 -3.74 -14.79 -4.80
C LEU A 132 -3.08 -13.83 -5.80
N GLN A 133 -3.07 -14.18 -7.09
CA GLN A 133 -2.52 -13.33 -8.13
C GLN A 133 -3.28 -12.00 -8.25
N ALA A 134 -4.62 -12.05 -8.23
CA ALA A 134 -5.46 -10.86 -8.29
C ALA A 134 -5.19 -9.92 -7.10
N ALA A 135 -5.19 -10.45 -5.88
CA ALA A 135 -4.97 -9.67 -4.67
C ALA A 135 -3.55 -9.07 -4.63
N ALA A 136 -2.52 -9.86 -4.96
CA ALA A 136 -1.13 -9.42 -4.93
C ALA A 136 -0.84 -8.30 -5.93
N LEU A 137 -1.32 -8.44 -7.16
CA LEU A 137 -1.18 -7.43 -8.20
C LEU A 137 -2.03 -6.19 -7.88
N ALA A 138 -3.25 -6.34 -7.35
CA ALA A 138 -4.07 -5.21 -6.92
C ALA A 138 -3.39 -4.41 -5.79
N HIS A 139 -2.88 -5.09 -4.77
CA HIS A 139 -2.14 -4.47 -3.66
C HIS A 139 -0.90 -3.74 -4.16
N SER A 140 -0.14 -4.35 -5.07
CA SER A 140 1.04 -3.73 -5.68
C SER A 140 0.67 -2.52 -6.54
N SER A 141 -0.41 -2.61 -7.32
CA SER A 141 -0.91 -1.50 -8.14
C SER A 141 -1.36 -0.31 -7.28
N ALA A 142 -1.94 -0.60 -6.10
CA ALA A 142 -2.35 0.42 -5.14
C ALA A 142 -1.13 1.16 -4.58
N ASN A 143 -0.10 0.42 -4.18
CA ASN A 143 1.16 0.99 -3.68
C ASN A 143 1.90 1.82 -4.74
N LEU A 144 1.79 1.45 -6.02
CA LEU A 144 2.40 2.17 -7.14
C LEU A 144 1.56 3.36 -7.64
N ASN A 145 0.37 3.58 -7.10
CA ASN A 145 -0.64 4.53 -7.59
C ASN A 145 -1.02 4.29 -9.07
N GLN A 146 -1.00 3.03 -9.51
CA GLN A 146 -1.32 2.61 -10.88
C GLN A 146 -2.67 1.92 -10.94
N TYR A 147 -3.70 2.63 -10.50
CA TYR A 147 -5.04 2.08 -10.29
C TYR A 147 -5.77 1.62 -11.57
N GLY A 148 -5.29 2.04 -12.74
CA GLY A 148 -5.82 1.59 -14.03
C GLY A 148 -5.43 0.17 -14.41
N LEU A 149 -4.49 -0.46 -13.68
CA LEU A 149 -3.92 -1.78 -13.98
C LEU A 149 -4.45 -2.86 -13.01
N LEU A 150 -5.72 -2.78 -12.62
CA LEU A 150 -6.33 -3.81 -11.80
C LEU A 150 -6.46 -5.14 -12.58
N PRO A 151 -6.03 -6.28 -12.02
CA PRO A 151 -6.09 -7.61 -12.64
C PRO A 151 -7.52 -8.18 -12.61
N LYS A 152 -8.44 -7.53 -13.34
CA LYS A 152 -9.87 -7.90 -13.35
C LYS A 152 -10.09 -9.31 -13.91
N LEU A 153 -9.23 -9.77 -14.82
CA LEU A 153 -9.34 -11.09 -15.43
C LEU A 153 -9.15 -12.19 -14.38
N GLU A 154 -8.09 -12.09 -13.59
CA GLU A 154 -7.73 -13.03 -12.53
C GLU A 154 -8.78 -13.03 -11.43
N TYR A 155 -9.31 -11.86 -11.06
CA TYR A 155 -10.43 -11.77 -10.11
C TYR A 155 -11.68 -12.49 -10.63
N CYS A 156 -12.10 -12.24 -11.88
CA CYS A 156 -13.24 -12.90 -12.48
C CYS A 156 -13.05 -14.43 -12.60
N ALA A 157 -11.83 -14.87 -12.92
CA ALA A 157 -11.46 -16.29 -12.97
C ALA A 157 -11.57 -16.94 -11.58
N ALA A 158 -11.09 -16.27 -10.53
CA ALA A 158 -11.20 -16.71 -9.15
C ALA A 158 -12.65 -16.84 -8.69
N VAL A 159 -13.50 -15.83 -8.94
CA VAL A 159 -14.93 -15.86 -8.59
C VAL A 159 -15.66 -16.98 -9.34
N SER A 160 -15.35 -17.17 -10.62
CA SER A 160 -15.97 -18.23 -11.44
C SER A 160 -15.59 -19.62 -10.95
N ALA A 161 -14.30 -19.82 -10.63
CA ALA A 161 -13.81 -21.07 -10.06
C ALA A 161 -14.42 -21.33 -8.67
N LEU A 162 -14.50 -20.31 -7.83
CA LEU A 162 -15.09 -20.39 -6.51
C LEU A 162 -16.59 -20.75 -6.57
N LYS A 163 -17.34 -20.14 -7.49
CA LYS A 163 -18.77 -20.44 -7.70
C LYS A 163 -19.00 -21.91 -8.05
N ARG A 164 -18.13 -22.48 -8.89
CA ARG A 164 -18.18 -23.91 -9.24
C ARG A 164 -17.88 -24.79 -8.02
N ASP A 165 -16.87 -24.43 -7.24
CA ASP A 165 -16.40 -25.26 -6.13
C ASP A 165 -17.34 -25.19 -4.90
N ILE A 166 -18.06 -24.07 -4.70
CA ILE A 166 -19.10 -23.92 -3.67
C ILE A 166 -20.34 -24.78 -3.97
N ALA A 167 -20.59 -25.13 -5.24
CA ALA A 167 -21.71 -25.99 -5.61
C ALA A 167 -21.56 -27.43 -5.06
N GLU A 168 -20.36 -27.84 -4.66
CA GLU A 168 -20.07 -29.17 -4.09
C GLU A 168 -19.63 -29.05 -2.61
N PRO A 169 -20.51 -29.33 -1.64
CA PRO A 169 -20.24 -29.05 -0.23
C PRO A 169 -19.09 -29.87 0.38
N ALA A 170 -18.70 -30.98 -0.24
CA ALA A 170 -17.53 -31.76 0.17
C ALA A 170 -16.21 -31.00 -0.02
N ARG A 171 -16.14 -30.06 -0.95
CA ARG A 171 -14.91 -29.28 -1.23
C ARG A 171 -14.72 -28.11 -0.26
N LEU A 172 -15.77 -27.67 0.43
CA LEU A 172 -15.75 -26.56 1.38
C LEU A 172 -14.87 -26.81 2.61
N GLN A 173 -14.42 -28.05 2.85
CA GLN A 173 -13.49 -28.37 3.94
C GLN A 173 -12.03 -27.99 3.64
N ASN A 174 -11.74 -27.44 2.46
CA ASN A 174 -10.39 -27.06 2.06
C ASN A 174 -10.08 -25.61 2.46
N ASP A 175 -9.08 -25.43 3.33
CA ASP A 175 -8.59 -24.12 3.78
C ASP A 175 -8.17 -23.19 2.62
N ALA A 176 -7.77 -23.76 1.48
CA ALA A 176 -7.46 -22.98 0.28
C ALA A 176 -8.69 -22.22 -0.26
N ILE A 177 -9.89 -22.80 -0.15
CA ILE A 177 -11.14 -22.14 -0.56
C ILE A 177 -11.43 -20.97 0.38
N LEU A 178 -11.30 -21.19 1.69
CA LEU A 178 -11.48 -20.14 2.69
C LEU A 178 -10.48 -18.99 2.47
N MET A 179 -9.21 -19.33 2.22
CA MET A 179 -8.18 -18.33 1.90
C MET A 179 -8.47 -17.59 0.59
N SER A 180 -9.03 -18.26 -0.41
CA SER A 180 -9.47 -17.62 -1.66
C SER A 180 -10.52 -16.54 -1.39
N ILE A 181 -11.49 -16.81 -0.52
CA ILE A 181 -12.54 -15.85 -0.13
C ILE A 181 -11.92 -14.64 0.56
N PHE A 182 -11.00 -14.85 1.50
CA PHE A 182 -10.31 -13.75 2.17
C PHE A 182 -9.48 -12.89 1.20
N LEU A 183 -8.81 -13.51 0.23
CA LEU A 183 -8.04 -12.81 -0.81
C LEU A 183 -8.93 -12.01 -1.77
N LEU A 184 -10.10 -12.53 -2.12
CA LEU A 184 -11.10 -11.80 -2.90
C LEU A 184 -11.63 -10.57 -2.14
N GLY A 185 -11.92 -10.72 -0.85
CA GLY A 185 -12.31 -9.60 0.01
C GLY A 185 -11.20 -8.54 0.10
N LEU A 186 -9.94 -8.97 0.21
CA LEU A 186 -8.79 -8.06 0.19
C LEU A 186 -8.70 -7.29 -1.14
N PHE A 187 -8.87 -7.97 -2.27
CA PHE A 187 -8.90 -7.34 -3.59
C PHE A 187 -9.96 -6.24 -3.68
N GLU A 188 -11.17 -6.48 -3.15
CA GLU A 188 -12.26 -5.51 -3.14
C GLU A 188 -11.93 -4.29 -2.27
N VAL A 189 -11.36 -4.50 -1.09
CA VAL A 189 -10.93 -3.40 -0.20
C VAL A 189 -9.84 -2.56 -0.85
N SER A 190 -8.84 -3.21 -1.45
CA SER A 190 -7.80 -2.53 -2.22
C SER A 190 -8.45 -1.71 -3.32
N SER A 191 -9.33 -2.31 -4.13
CA SER A 191 -10.04 -1.66 -5.25
C SER A 191 -10.91 -0.48 -4.82
N LEU A 192 -11.67 -0.60 -3.73
CA LEU A 192 -12.53 0.45 -3.19
C LEU A 192 -11.70 1.65 -2.69
N THR A 193 -10.57 1.39 -2.03
CA THR A 193 -9.62 2.43 -1.63
C THR A 193 -9.10 3.20 -2.85
N LEU A 194 -8.89 2.50 -3.98
CA LEU A 194 -8.50 3.15 -5.25
C LEU A 194 -9.59 4.07 -5.77
N ILE A 195 -10.87 3.66 -5.73
CA ILE A 195 -11.99 4.46 -6.21
C ILE A 195 -12.11 5.76 -5.41
N VAL A 196 -12.04 5.68 -4.08
CA VAL A 196 -12.15 6.86 -3.20
C VAL A 196 -10.99 7.85 -3.40
N LEU A 197 -9.76 7.35 -3.57
CA LEU A 197 -8.59 8.18 -3.85
C LEU A 197 -8.61 8.80 -5.26
N ASN A 198 -9.09 8.07 -6.27
CA ASN A 198 -9.22 8.60 -7.64
C ASN A 198 -10.29 9.69 -7.72
N VAL A 199 -11.44 9.51 -7.06
CA VAL A 199 -12.50 10.52 -7.01
C VAL A 199 -12.00 11.82 -6.36
N HIS A 200 -11.17 11.73 -5.31
CA HIS A 200 -10.56 12.92 -4.69
C HIS A 200 -9.52 13.64 -5.57
N LEU A 201 -8.86 12.93 -6.50
CA LEU A 201 -7.91 13.52 -7.43
C LEU A 201 -8.56 14.20 -8.64
N TYR A 202 -9.83 13.85 -8.96
CA TYR A 202 -10.60 14.46 -10.05
C TYR A 202 -11.64 15.49 -9.58
N ALA A 203 -11.78 15.69 -8.27
CA ALA A 203 -12.71 16.66 -7.67
C ALA A 203 -12.06 18.00 -7.26
N ASN A 204 -10.79 18.24 -7.60
CA ASN A 204 -10.07 19.51 -7.45
C ASN A 204 -9.46 19.92 -8.79
#